data_AF-A0A970WSB0-F1
#
_entry.id   AF-A0A970WSB0-F1
#
_cell.length_a   1.000
_cell.length_b   1.000
_cell.length_c   1.000
_cell.angle_alpha   90.00
_cell.angle_beta   90.00
_cell.angle_gamma   90.00
#
_symmetry.space_group_name_H-M   'P 1'
#
loop_
_entity.id
_entity.type
_entity.pdbx_description
1 polymer ?
#
loop_
_entity_poly.entity_id
_entity_poly.type
_entity_poly.pdbx_seq_one_letter_code
_entity_poly.pdbx_strand_id
1 'polypeptide(L)'
;MARLARLVVPGPPHHVTQRGNRRQQTFFCDDDYVAYLDLMAEWCGEQGVEIWAYCLMTNHAHLAGHSDRLAIVAPMLAMVHDWRSFLDSAIREKELRDLRDHGRTGRPLGSADFVDRLERLVGRTLGPKKPGRKPKLLKQP
;
A
#
# COMPACT_ATOMS: atom_id res chain seq x y z
N MET A 1 -1.02 -19.74 2.46
CA MET A 1 -0.41 -19.14 3.67
C MET A 1 -1.27 -17.96 4.11
N ALA A 2 -1.45 -17.76 5.40
CA ALA A 2 -2.06 -16.54 5.91
C ALA A 2 -1.21 -15.34 5.47
N ARG A 3 -1.87 -14.26 5.02
CA ARG A 3 -1.20 -13.01 4.68
C ARG A 3 -0.56 -12.43 5.94
N LEU A 4 0.68 -11.98 5.85
CA LEU A 4 1.34 -11.28 6.95
C LEU A 4 0.52 -10.03 7.31
N ALA A 5 0.33 -9.77 8.60
CA ALA A 5 -0.31 -8.52 9.04
C ALA A 5 0.45 -7.32 8.46
N ARG A 6 -0.30 -6.28 8.06
CA ARG A 6 0.25 -5.09 7.37
C ARG A 6 1.47 -4.55 8.14
N LEU A 7 2.52 -4.23 7.39
CA LEU A 7 3.74 -3.65 7.92
C LEU A 7 3.58 -2.14 7.95
N VAL A 8 3.74 -1.54 9.13
CA VAL A 8 3.89 -0.09 9.28
C VAL A 8 5.33 0.15 9.67
N VAL A 9 6.05 0.90 8.83
CA VAL A 9 7.48 1.17 9.01
C VAL A 9 7.63 2.62 9.45
N PRO A 10 8.11 2.92 10.66
CA PRO A 10 8.21 4.30 11.14
C PRO A 10 9.26 5.08 10.35
N GLY A 11 8.95 6.34 9.99
CA GLY A 11 9.85 7.27 9.32
C GLY A 11 9.54 7.49 7.84
N PRO A 12 9.59 6.46 6.97
CA PRO A 12 9.27 6.62 5.56
C PRO A 12 7.78 6.94 5.32
N PRO A 13 7.45 7.73 4.29
CA PRO A 13 6.07 7.93 3.87
C PRO A 13 5.45 6.62 3.35
N HIS A 14 4.19 6.38 3.67
CA HIS A 14 3.42 5.26 3.13
C HIS A 14 2.45 5.74 2.06
N HIS A 15 2.43 5.06 0.91
CA HIS A 15 1.33 5.18 -0.03
C HIS A 15 0.20 4.24 0.39
N VAL A 16 -0.90 4.81 0.89
CA VAL A 16 -2.09 4.06 1.30
C VAL A 16 -3.12 4.10 0.17
N THR A 17 -3.66 2.93 -0.19
CA THR A 17 -4.76 2.83 -1.15
C THR A 17 -5.98 2.19 -0.49
N GLN A 18 -7.13 2.84 -0.65
CA GLN A 18 -8.44 2.32 -0.28
C GLN A 18 -9.27 2.14 -1.55
N ARG A 19 -9.96 1.01 -1.66
CA ARG A 19 -10.83 0.69 -2.80
C ARG A 19 -12.15 0.16 -2.27
N GLY A 20 -13.24 0.53 -2.93
CA GLY A 20 -14.55 -0.02 -2.62
C GLY A 20 -14.56 -1.54 -2.68
N ASN A 21 -15.41 -2.16 -1.87
CA ASN A 21 -15.55 -3.61 -1.86
C ASN A 21 -15.89 -4.11 -3.28
N ARG A 22 -15.19 -5.14 -3.76
CA ARG A 22 -15.31 -5.63 -5.15
C ARG A 22 -15.09 -4.54 -6.22
N ARG A 23 -14.30 -3.50 -5.91
CA ARG A 23 -14.04 -2.34 -6.77
C ARG A 23 -15.29 -1.52 -7.10
N GLN A 24 -16.34 -1.65 -6.29
CA GLN A 24 -17.57 -0.89 -6.46
C GLN A 24 -17.34 0.59 -6.15
N GLN A 25 -18.22 1.42 -6.69
CA GLN A 25 -18.27 2.85 -6.41
C GLN A 25 -18.45 3.10 -4.91
N THR A 26 -17.70 4.07 -4.39
CA THR A 26 -17.75 4.45 -2.96
C THR A 26 -18.30 5.86 -2.75
N PHE A 27 -18.10 6.74 -3.74
CA PHE A 27 -18.64 8.10 -3.75
C PHE A 27 -19.74 8.18 -4.81
N PHE A 28 -20.97 8.45 -4.41
CA PHE A 28 -22.17 8.47 -5.23
C PHE A 28 -22.59 9.91 -5.59
N CYS A 29 -22.23 10.88 -4.77
CA CYS A 29 -22.38 12.31 -5.05
C CYS A 29 -21.18 13.12 -4.53
N ASP A 30 -21.14 14.42 -4.82
CA ASP A 30 -20.06 15.33 -4.39
C ASP A 30 -19.98 15.45 -2.86
N ASP A 31 -21.12 15.39 -2.16
CA ASP A 31 -21.17 15.46 -0.68
C ASP A 31 -20.45 14.29 -0.02
N ASP A 32 -20.41 13.10 -0.65
CA ASP A 32 -19.68 11.95 -0.12
C ASP A 32 -18.17 12.21 -0.08
N TYR A 33 -17.63 12.98 -1.03
CA TYR A 33 -16.23 13.36 -1.03
C TYR A 33 -15.91 14.30 0.12
N VAL A 34 -16.78 15.29 0.36
CA VAL A 34 -16.63 16.25 1.47
C VAL A 34 -16.66 15.50 2.80
N ALA A 35 -17.67 14.66 3.01
CA ALA A 35 -17.80 13.88 4.24
C ALA A 35 -16.58 12.96 4.48
N TYR A 36 -16.01 12.38 3.42
CA TYR A 36 -14.81 11.56 3.55
C TYR A 36 -13.57 12.39 3.94
N LEU A 37 -13.42 13.59 3.39
CA LEU A 37 -12.31 14.48 3.73
C LEU A 37 -12.40 14.95 5.17
N ASP A 38 -13.61 15.27 5.65
CA ASP A 38 -13.82 15.66 7.05
C ASP A 38 -13.44 14.54 8.01
N LEU A 39 -13.91 13.32 7.75
CA LEU A 39 -13.53 12.13 8.52
C LEU A 39 -12.02 11.88 8.47
N MET A 40 -11.42 11.97 7.28
CA MET A 40 -9.98 11.77 7.12
C MET A 40 -9.18 12.80 7.92
N ALA A 41 -9.58 14.08 7.89
CA ALA A 41 -8.92 15.14 8.63
C ALA A 41 -9.06 14.96 10.15
N GLU A 42 -10.25 14.61 10.64
CA GLU A 42 -10.52 14.32 12.05
C GLU A 42 -9.61 13.20 12.56
N TRP A 43 -9.70 12.01 11.95
CA TRP A 43 -8.98 10.83 12.42
C TRP A 43 -7.46 10.94 12.21
N CYS A 44 -6.99 11.53 11.11
CA CYS A 44 -5.56 11.75 10.94
C CYS A 44 -5.03 12.79 11.95
N GLY A 45 -5.81 13.83 12.26
CA GLY A 45 -5.48 14.80 13.30
C GLY A 45 -5.36 14.15 14.68
N GLU A 46 -6.35 13.35 15.08
CA GLU A 46 -6.34 12.64 16.37
C GLU A 46 -5.18 11.66 16.51
N GLN A 47 -4.80 10.99 15.40
CA GLN A 47 -3.74 9.98 15.40
C GLN A 47 -2.35 10.55 15.07
N GLY A 48 -2.22 11.86 14.84
CA GLY A 48 -0.96 12.50 14.46
C GLY A 48 -0.40 12.02 13.12
N VAL A 49 -1.27 11.64 12.19
CA VAL A 49 -0.90 11.19 10.84
C VAL A 49 -0.82 12.41 9.92
N GLU A 50 0.37 12.68 9.41
CA GLU A 50 0.56 13.74 8.41
C GLU A 50 0.18 13.23 7.01
N ILE A 51 -0.69 13.96 6.32
CA ILE A 51 -1.09 13.66 4.94
C ILE A 51 -0.34 14.60 4.01
N TRP A 52 0.60 14.05 3.23
CA TRP A 52 1.37 14.84 2.26
C TRP A 52 0.64 15.01 0.93
N ALA A 53 -0.22 14.05 0.59
CA ALA A 53 -0.99 14.00 -0.63
C ALA A 53 -2.22 13.10 -0.49
N TYR A 54 -3.34 13.50 -1.10
CA TYR A 54 -4.47 12.61 -1.35
C TYR A 54 -5.08 12.85 -2.73
N CYS A 55 -5.77 11.85 -3.25
CA CYS A 55 -6.63 11.98 -4.42
C CYS A 55 -7.85 11.07 -4.21
N LEU A 56 -9.04 11.61 -4.43
CA LEU A 56 -10.29 10.87 -4.36
C LEU A 56 -10.84 10.69 -5.77
N MET A 57 -11.22 9.47 -6.08
CA MET A 57 -11.86 9.10 -7.34
C MET A 57 -13.02 8.18 -6.98
N THR A 58 -13.98 8.03 -7.89
CA THR A 58 -15.19 7.20 -7.68
C THR A 58 -14.87 5.78 -7.19
N ASN A 59 -13.70 5.21 -7.54
CA ASN A 59 -13.23 3.92 -7.03
C ASN A 59 -11.71 3.78 -6.71
N HIS A 60 -10.83 4.75 -7.05
CA HIS A 60 -9.39 4.85 -6.61
C HIS A 60 -8.57 5.99 -7.27
N ALA A 61 -7.58 6.53 -6.54
CA ALA A 61 -6.76 7.72 -6.82
C ALA A 61 -5.71 7.65 -7.97
N HIS A 62 -5.43 8.80 -8.62
CA HIS A 62 -4.27 9.09 -9.50
C HIS A 62 -3.73 10.52 -9.30
N LEU A 63 -2.42 10.73 -9.47
CA LEU A 63 -1.76 12.04 -9.33
C LEU A 63 -1.83 12.83 -10.65
N ALA A 64 -2.28 14.09 -10.58
CA ALA A 64 -2.19 15.05 -11.69
C ALA A 64 -0.92 15.90 -11.54
N GLY A 65 -0.32 16.30 -12.65
CA GLY A 65 1.02 16.92 -12.76
C GLY A 65 1.27 18.27 -12.05
N HIS A 66 0.35 18.74 -11.20
CA HIS A 66 0.48 20.02 -10.50
C HIS A 66 0.27 19.80 -9.00
N SER A 67 1.06 20.48 -8.18
CA SER A 67 0.82 20.49 -6.74
C SER A 67 -0.41 21.35 -6.48
N ASP A 68 -1.34 20.85 -5.68
CA ASP A 68 -2.52 21.59 -5.26
C ASP A 68 -2.49 21.79 -3.73
N ARG A 69 -3.60 22.26 -3.15
CA ARG A 69 -3.71 22.46 -1.69
C ARG A 69 -3.60 21.16 -0.88
N LEU A 70 -3.69 20.01 -1.55
CA LEU A 70 -3.98 18.71 -0.97
C LEU A 70 -2.87 17.69 -1.26
N ALA A 71 -2.07 17.92 -2.29
CA ALA A 71 -0.95 17.10 -2.70
C ALA A 71 0.22 17.92 -3.23
N ILE A 72 1.39 17.75 -2.60
CA ILE A 72 2.67 18.22 -3.15
C ILE A 72 3.24 17.13 -4.05
N VAL A 73 2.88 17.16 -5.33
CA VAL A 73 3.28 16.11 -6.29
C VAL A 73 4.64 16.38 -6.93
N ALA A 74 5.17 17.60 -6.85
CA ALA A 74 6.41 18.00 -7.53
C ALA A 74 7.63 17.10 -7.21
N PRO A 75 7.92 16.72 -5.95
CA PRO A 75 9.02 15.79 -5.65
C PRO A 75 8.83 14.42 -6.29
N MET A 76 7.59 13.92 -6.33
CA MET A 76 7.27 12.61 -6.92
C MET A 76 7.35 12.67 -8.46
N LEU A 77 6.91 13.76 -9.08
CA LEU A 77 7.07 13.99 -10.51
C LEU A 77 8.54 14.18 -10.91
N ALA A 78 9.36 14.77 -10.04
CA ALA A 78 10.80 14.91 -10.28
C ALA A 78 11.54 13.55 -10.31
N MET A 79 11.00 12.52 -9.64
CA MET A 79 11.59 11.18 -9.66
C MET A 79 11.41 10.45 -11.00
N VAL A 80 10.38 10.80 -11.78
CA VAL A 80 10.02 10.11 -13.02
C VAL A 80 9.60 11.15 -14.06
N HIS A 81 10.49 11.43 -15.01
CA HIS A 81 10.31 12.49 -16.01
C HIS A 81 9.20 12.22 -17.03
N ASP A 82 8.94 10.95 -17.35
CA ASP A 82 7.86 10.53 -18.25
C ASP A 82 7.09 9.39 -17.61
N TRP A 83 6.03 9.74 -16.87
CA TRP A 83 5.17 8.77 -16.23
C TRP A 83 4.44 7.87 -17.22
N ARG A 84 4.13 8.36 -18.42
CA ARG A 84 3.47 7.54 -19.43
C ARG A 84 4.42 6.47 -19.93
N SER A 85 5.63 6.86 -20.35
CA SER A 85 6.65 5.89 -20.75
C SER A 85 7.07 4.98 -19.60
N PHE A 86 7.13 5.47 -18.36
CA PHE A 86 7.40 4.64 -17.18
C PHE A 86 6.30 3.62 -16.91
N LEU A 87 5.02 4.01 -17.00
CA LEU A 87 3.90 3.11 -16.80
C LEU A 87 3.69 2.15 -18.00
N ASP A 88 4.00 2.62 -19.22
CA ASP A 88 4.00 1.82 -20.45
C ASP A 88 5.26 0.95 -20.55
N SER A 89 6.32 1.25 -19.79
CA SER A 89 7.50 0.40 -19.71
C SER A 89 7.06 -0.92 -19.08
N ALA A 90 7.21 -1.99 -19.86
CA ALA A 90 6.82 -3.31 -19.39
C ALA A 90 7.67 -3.66 -18.17
N ILE A 91 7.07 -3.58 -16.98
CA ILE A 91 7.61 -4.25 -15.80
C ILE A 91 7.88 -5.68 -16.24
N ARG A 92 9.12 -6.16 -16.06
CA ARG A 92 9.48 -7.49 -16.55
C ARG A 92 8.54 -8.50 -15.93
N GLU A 93 8.11 -9.51 -16.68
CA GLU A 93 7.11 -10.48 -16.19
C GLU A 93 7.53 -11.13 -14.86
N LYS A 94 8.84 -11.26 -14.63
CA LYS A 94 9.39 -11.70 -13.35
C LYS A 94 9.14 -10.69 -12.22
N GLU A 95 9.42 -9.42 -12.42
CA GLU A 95 9.20 -8.36 -11.43
C GLU A 95 7.71 -8.19 -11.13
N LEU A 96 6.85 -8.29 -12.14
CA LEU A 96 5.41 -8.23 -11.96
C LEU A 96 4.89 -9.42 -11.13
N ARG A 97 5.43 -10.63 -11.38
CA ARG A 97 5.15 -11.82 -10.56
C ARG A 97 5.62 -11.64 -9.12
N ASP A 98 6.85 -11.17 -8.93
CA ASP A 98 7.43 -10.90 -7.62
C ASP A 98 6.56 -9.89 -6.84
N LEU A 99 6.16 -8.77 -7.47
CA LEU A 99 5.25 -7.78 -6.87
C LEU A 99 3.89 -8.38 -6.48
N ARG A 100 3.29 -9.20 -7.35
CA ARG A 100 1.99 -9.84 -7.08
C ARG A 100 2.07 -10.84 -5.94
N ASP A 101 3.10 -11.68 -5.89
CA ASP A 101 3.25 -12.68 -4.84
C ASP A 101 3.55 -12.04 -3.48
N HIS A 102 4.39 -11.01 -3.46
CA HIS A 102 4.67 -10.25 -2.25
C HIS A 102 3.47 -9.42 -1.79
N GLY A 103 2.67 -8.86 -2.72
CA GLY A 103 1.39 -8.22 -2.40
C GLY A 103 0.36 -9.19 -1.80
N ARG A 104 0.28 -10.41 -2.33
CA ARG A 104 -0.62 -11.47 -1.84
C ARG A 104 -0.21 -12.00 -0.47
N THR A 105 1.08 -12.21 -0.26
CA THR A 105 1.61 -12.74 1.01
C THR A 105 1.79 -11.67 2.09
N GLY A 106 1.88 -10.40 1.70
CA GLY A 106 2.19 -9.29 2.60
C GLY A 106 3.67 -9.23 3.02
N ARG A 107 4.54 -10.02 2.38
CA ARG A 107 5.97 -10.07 2.70
C ARG A 107 6.73 -9.00 1.90
N PRO A 108 7.73 -8.33 2.49
CA PRO A 108 8.51 -7.32 1.78
C PRO A 108 9.25 -7.94 0.59
N LEU A 109 9.31 -7.21 -0.52
CA LEU A 109 10.11 -7.54 -1.71
C LEU A 109 11.39 -6.69 -1.68
N GLY A 110 12.55 -7.32 -1.79
CA GLY A 110 13.86 -6.65 -1.79
C GLY A 110 15.01 -7.62 -1.56
N SER A 111 16.23 -7.10 -1.42
CA SER A 111 17.41 -7.91 -1.07
C SER A 111 17.32 -8.47 0.36
N ALA A 112 18.11 -9.51 0.66
CA ALA A 112 18.19 -10.07 2.02
C ALA A 112 18.55 -8.97 3.05
N ASP A 113 19.58 -8.17 2.77
CA ASP A 113 19.98 -7.03 3.59
C ASP A 113 18.85 -6.01 3.82
N PHE A 114 18.03 -5.76 2.80
CA PHE A 114 16.87 -4.88 2.92
C PHE A 114 15.81 -5.47 3.87
N VAL A 115 15.50 -6.76 3.70
CA VAL A 115 14.55 -7.46 4.56
C VAL A 115 15.06 -7.49 6.01
N ASP A 116 16.34 -7.81 6.23
CA ASP A 116 16.94 -7.84 7.56
C ASP A 116 16.94 -6.46 8.24
N ARG A 117 17.22 -5.40 7.49
CA ARG A 117 17.08 -4.02 8.01
C ARG A 117 15.64 -3.71 8.40
N LEU A 118 14.66 -4.11 7.57
CA LEU A 118 13.25 -3.94 7.91
C LEU A 118 12.85 -4.75 9.14
N GLU A 119 13.27 -6.01 9.26
CA GLU A 119 12.98 -6.86 10.42
C GLU A 119 13.51 -6.23 11.72
N ARG A 120 14.73 -5.70 11.70
CA ARG A 120 15.32 -4.96 12.83
C ARG A 120 14.52 -3.71 13.17
N LEU A 121 14.11 -2.95 12.15
CA LEU A 121 13.37 -1.70 12.33
C LEU A 121 11.97 -1.93 12.92
N VAL A 122 11.29 -3.00 12.53
CA VAL A 122 9.93 -3.30 13.00
C VAL A 122 9.85 -4.30 14.14
N GLY A 123 10.98 -4.88 14.55
CA GLY A 123 11.05 -5.88 15.62
C GLY A 123 10.30 -7.19 15.33
N ARG A 124 10.14 -7.56 14.06
CA ARG A 124 9.31 -8.70 13.62
C ARG A 124 9.99 -9.47 12.50
N THR A 125 9.87 -10.81 12.51
CA THR A 125 10.28 -11.65 11.38
C THR A 125 9.33 -11.46 10.19
N LEU A 126 9.85 -10.99 9.06
CA LEU A 126 9.17 -10.75 7.79
C LEU A 126 9.56 -11.78 6.73
N GLY A 127 10.71 -12.45 6.88
CA GLY A 127 11.18 -13.53 6.02
C GLY A 127 10.32 -14.80 6.10
N PRO A 128 10.30 -15.63 5.04
CA PRO A 128 9.56 -16.88 5.01
C PRO A 128 10.00 -17.81 6.14
N LYS A 129 9.03 -18.26 6.96
CA LYS A 129 9.27 -19.29 7.99
C LYS A 129 9.05 -20.67 7.40
N LYS A 130 9.70 -21.70 7.97
CA LYS A 130 9.47 -23.10 7.60
C LYS A 130 7.97 -23.41 7.68
N PRO A 131 7.37 -24.11 6.69
CA PRO A 131 5.96 -24.47 6.71
C PRO A 131 5.59 -25.18 8.01
N GLY A 132 4.45 -24.82 8.60
CA GLY A 132 3.95 -25.45 9.82
C GLY A 132 3.70 -26.94 9.64
N ARG A 133 3.84 -27.72 10.73
CA ARG A 133 3.60 -29.17 10.72
C ARG A 133 2.15 -29.46 10.30
N LYS A 134 1.93 -30.40 9.37
CA LYS A 134 0.58 -30.85 8.99
C LYS A 134 -0.19 -31.30 10.24
N PRO A 135 -1.46 -30.89 10.44
CA PRO A 135 -2.28 -31.37 11.55
C PRO A 135 -2.40 -32.89 11.47
N LYS A 136 -2.31 -33.58 12.62
CA LYS A 136 -2.69 -35.00 12.67
C LYS A 136 -4.20 -35.08 12.46
N LEU A 137 -4.63 -35.89 11.48
CA LEU A 137 -6.03 -36.26 11.35
C LEU A 137 -6.48 -36.87 12.68
N LEU A 138 -7.47 -36.27 13.33
CA LEU A 138 -8.15 -36.86 14.47
C LEU A 138 -8.80 -38.15 13.95
N LYS A 139 -8.41 -39.30 14.51
CA LYS A 139 -9.16 -40.54 14.30
C LYS A 139 -10.55 -40.30 14.88
N GLN A 140 -11.58 -40.40 14.04
CA GLN A 140 -12.96 -40.41 14.52
C GLN A 140 -13.16 -41.63 15.43
N PRO A 141 -13.97 -41.49 16.50
CA PRO A 141 -14.22 -42.57 17.46
C PRO A 141 -14.91 -43.77 16.81
#